data_AF-A0A266ZWQ8-F1
#
_entry.id   AF-A0A266ZWQ8-F1
#
_cell.length_a   1.000
_cell.length_b   1.000
_cell.length_c   1.000
_cell.angle_alpha   90.00
_cell.angle_beta   90.00
_cell.angle_gamma   90.00
#
_symmetry.space_group_name_H-M   'P 1'
#
loop_
_entity.id
_entity.type
_entity.pdbx_description
1 polymer ?
#
loop_
_entity_poly.entity_id
_entity_poly.type
_entity_poly.pdbx_seq_one_letter_code
_entity_poly.pdbx_strand_id
1 'polypeptide(L)'
;MFGFFKKTKKKELEEIKKLSKLTGQELAEEGLNQIALAIKAGSVNIQPGKIFNDIYAHGDTPAGVPRFTYVMFSPTVQNEVIARCTIIYDSQKDGVGCWQIDWAVLEQYRGKNWGGTIAKKALTEFVNGMQRLYPDGFIIEAIVDQDNEASKKIASSLIGDEEIVLNKSTGRNVHSYLLRF
;
A
#
# COMPACT_ATOMS: atom_id res chain seq x y z
N MET A 1 31.72 19.64 -7.57
CA MET A 1 30.25 19.50 -7.43
C MET A 1 29.61 18.51 -8.42
N PHE A 2 30.12 18.33 -9.65
CA PHE A 2 29.55 17.42 -10.67
C PHE A 2 29.65 15.91 -10.37
N GLY A 3 30.63 15.46 -9.58
CA GLY A 3 30.82 14.02 -9.28
C GLY A 3 29.84 13.44 -8.26
N PHE A 4 29.32 14.28 -7.35
CA PHE A 4 28.39 13.85 -6.29
C PHE A 4 26.99 13.57 -6.89
N PHE A 5 26.48 14.50 -7.72
CA PHE A 5 25.20 14.33 -8.44
C PHE A 5 25.17 13.11 -9.38
N LYS A 6 26.28 12.78 -10.05
CA LYS A 6 26.37 11.56 -10.89
C LYS A 6 26.34 10.27 -10.06
N LYS A 7 26.98 10.26 -8.89
CA LYS A 7 26.96 9.09 -7.98
C LYS A 7 25.56 8.86 -7.40
N THR A 8 24.85 9.92 -7.02
CA THR A 8 23.48 9.84 -6.50
C THR A 8 22.51 9.29 -7.55
N LYS A 9 22.52 9.85 -8.77
CA LYS A 9 21.68 9.35 -9.88
C LYS A 9 21.95 7.90 -10.25
N LYS A 10 23.21 7.46 -10.21
CA LYS A 10 23.56 6.07 -10.50
C LYS A 10 22.98 5.13 -9.44
N LYS A 11 23.08 5.51 -8.16
CA LYS A 11 22.54 4.73 -7.04
C LYS A 11 21.01 4.65 -7.10
N GLU A 12 20.33 5.76 -7.39
CA GLU A 12 18.88 5.79 -7.59
C GLU A 12 18.43 4.88 -8.74
N LEU A 13 19.14 4.90 -9.87
CA LEU A 13 18.83 4.03 -11.01
C LEU A 13 19.05 2.54 -10.71
N GLU A 14 20.10 2.20 -9.96
CA GLU A 14 20.35 0.82 -9.51
C GLU A 14 19.24 0.35 -8.55
N GLU A 15 18.77 1.22 -7.69
CA GLU A 15 17.68 0.94 -6.74
C GLU A 15 16.33 0.78 -7.45
N ILE A 16 15.98 1.66 -8.39
CA ILE A 16 14.79 1.51 -9.24
C ILE A 16 14.83 0.18 -10.02
N LYS A 17 15.99 -0.17 -10.58
CA LYS A 17 16.17 -1.44 -11.31
C LYS A 17 16.08 -2.66 -10.41
N LYS A 18 16.40 -2.52 -9.12
CA LYS A 18 16.21 -3.58 -8.11
C LYS A 18 14.73 -3.72 -7.80
N LEU A 19 14.03 -2.62 -7.50
CA LEU A 19 12.60 -2.60 -7.19
C LEU A 19 11.74 -3.13 -8.35
N SER A 20 12.11 -2.81 -9.60
CA SER A 20 11.36 -3.26 -10.78
C SER A 20 11.40 -4.77 -11.02
N LYS A 21 12.19 -5.53 -10.26
CA LYS A 21 12.27 -6.99 -10.33
C LYS A 21 11.50 -7.69 -9.22
N LEU A 22 11.04 -6.94 -8.23
CA LEU A 22 10.31 -7.46 -7.10
C LEU A 22 8.88 -7.80 -7.52
N THR A 23 8.35 -8.86 -6.92
CA THR A 23 6.93 -9.18 -6.93
C THR A 23 6.13 -8.10 -6.19
N GLY A 24 4.81 -8.04 -6.41
CA GLY A 24 3.93 -7.16 -5.65
C GLY A 24 4.01 -7.43 -4.14
N GLN A 25 4.12 -8.71 -3.76
CA GLN A 25 4.35 -9.09 -2.35
C GLN A 25 5.65 -8.47 -1.79
N GLU A 26 6.77 -8.64 -2.48
CA GLU A 26 8.07 -8.12 -2.02
C GLU A 26 8.08 -6.58 -1.98
N LEU A 27 7.39 -5.90 -2.90
CA LEU A 27 7.23 -4.44 -2.87
C LEU A 27 6.40 -3.98 -1.66
N ALA A 28 5.33 -4.70 -1.33
CA ALA A 28 4.51 -4.41 -0.16
C ALA A 28 5.33 -4.58 1.13
N GLU A 29 6.09 -5.68 1.24
CA GLU A 29 7.01 -5.94 2.36
C GLU A 29 8.10 -4.87 2.47
N GLU A 30 8.71 -4.46 1.36
CA GLU A 30 9.74 -3.42 1.37
C GLU A 30 9.18 -2.10 1.89
N GLY A 31 8.00 -1.65 1.44
CA GLY A 31 7.47 -0.40 1.96
C GLY A 31 6.93 -0.49 3.40
N LEU A 32 6.62 -1.68 3.93
CA LEU A 32 6.43 -1.87 5.38
C LEU A 32 7.74 -1.58 6.13
N ASN A 33 8.87 -2.11 5.65
CA ASN A 33 10.18 -1.84 6.24
C ASN A 33 10.54 -0.35 6.16
N GLN A 34 10.31 0.28 5.00
CA GLN A 34 10.64 1.68 4.79
C GLN A 34 9.80 2.62 5.68
N ILE A 35 8.48 2.40 5.81
CA ILE A 35 7.67 3.23 6.69
C ILE A 35 8.07 3.05 8.16
N ALA A 36 8.40 1.83 8.58
CA ALA A 36 8.87 1.56 9.94
C ALA A 36 10.18 2.30 10.25
N LEU A 37 11.14 2.29 9.31
CA LEU A 37 12.38 3.05 9.42
C LEU A 37 12.13 4.56 9.46
N ALA A 38 11.24 5.06 8.61
CA ALA A 38 10.90 6.48 8.53
C ALA A 38 10.24 6.99 9.83
N ILE A 39 9.32 6.21 10.40
CA ILE A 39 8.69 6.51 11.69
C ILE A 39 9.75 6.53 12.80
N LYS A 40 10.61 5.51 12.86
CA LYS A 40 11.68 5.42 13.85
C LYS A 40 12.68 6.58 13.75
N ALA A 41 12.95 7.04 12.53
CA ALA A 41 13.82 8.18 12.27
C ALA A 41 13.15 9.54 12.53
N GLY A 42 11.82 9.57 12.78
CA GLY A 42 11.05 10.80 12.88
C GLY A 42 10.96 11.58 11.57
N SER A 43 11.23 10.94 10.42
CA SER A 43 11.21 11.58 9.10
C SER A 43 9.81 11.65 8.49
N VAL A 44 8.83 10.99 9.10
CA VAL A 44 7.41 11.08 8.76
C VAL A 44 6.60 11.34 10.01
N ASN A 45 5.54 12.13 9.89
CA ASN A 45 4.57 12.34 10.96
C ASN A 45 3.37 11.41 10.75
N ILE A 46 2.94 10.74 11.82
CA ILE A 46 1.78 9.87 11.81
C ILE A 46 0.72 10.40 12.76
N GLN A 47 -0.55 10.19 12.42
CA GLN A 47 -1.70 10.62 13.22
C GLN A 47 -2.64 9.45 13.46
N PRO A 48 -3.26 9.30 14.64
CA PRO A 48 -4.29 8.29 14.84
C PRO A 48 -5.41 8.39 13.81
N GLY A 49 -5.97 7.25 13.42
CA GLY A 49 -7.17 7.19 12.57
C GLY A 49 -8.36 7.93 13.22
N LYS A 50 -9.30 8.41 12.41
CA LYS A 50 -10.50 9.11 12.90
C LYS A 50 -11.59 8.17 13.37
N ILE A 51 -11.70 7.00 12.73
CA ILE A 51 -12.65 5.93 13.05
C ILE A 51 -11.99 4.90 13.97
N PHE A 52 -10.73 4.55 13.69
CA PHE A 52 -9.98 3.52 14.41
C PHE A 52 -8.73 4.11 15.05
N ASN A 53 -8.76 4.30 16.37
CA ASN A 53 -7.65 4.87 17.13
C ASN A 53 -6.43 3.93 17.27
N ASP A 54 -6.53 2.69 16.80
CA ASP A 54 -5.46 1.69 16.84
C ASP A 54 -4.71 1.52 15.51
N ILE A 55 -5.03 2.35 14.51
CA ILE A 55 -4.23 2.52 13.30
C ILE A 55 -3.76 3.97 13.21
N TYR A 56 -2.63 4.19 12.54
CA TYR A 56 -2.03 5.51 12.38
C TYR A 56 -1.81 5.79 10.89
N ALA A 57 -2.16 6.98 10.45
CA ALA A 57 -2.09 7.41 9.06
C ALA A 57 -0.97 8.43 8.83
N HIS A 58 -0.35 8.34 7.66
CA HIS A 58 0.52 9.33 7.06
C HIS A 58 0.02 9.62 5.64
N GLY A 59 -0.14 10.89 5.28
CA GLY A 59 -0.48 11.31 3.92
C GLY A 59 0.67 12.10 3.32
N ASP A 60 1.05 11.78 2.08
CA ASP A 60 2.07 12.48 1.32
C ASP A 60 1.81 12.47 -0.20
N THR A 61 2.71 13.08 -0.97
CA THR A 61 2.59 13.20 -2.44
C THR A 61 3.92 12.89 -3.14
N PRO A 62 4.45 11.66 -3.05
CA PRO A 62 5.68 11.28 -3.74
C PRO A 62 5.54 11.52 -5.25
N ALA A 63 6.48 12.27 -5.83
CA ALA A 63 6.43 12.67 -7.25
C ALA A 63 5.09 13.33 -7.68
N GLY A 64 4.37 13.96 -6.74
CA GLY A 64 3.08 14.60 -6.99
C GLY A 64 1.87 13.65 -6.98
N VAL A 65 2.06 12.37 -6.69
CA VAL A 65 0.99 11.37 -6.62
C VAL A 65 0.49 11.24 -5.18
N PRO A 66 -0.80 11.55 -4.88
CA PRO A 66 -1.34 11.39 -3.54
C PRO A 66 -1.26 9.96 -3.03
N ARG A 67 -0.74 9.80 -1.80
CA ARG A 67 -0.58 8.52 -1.14
C ARG A 67 -0.97 8.62 0.33
N PHE A 68 -1.67 7.61 0.81
CA PHE A 68 -2.03 7.44 2.21
C PHE A 68 -1.48 6.11 2.71
N THR A 69 -0.64 6.15 3.73
CA THR A 69 -0.07 4.97 4.38
C THR A 69 -0.63 4.84 5.79
N TYR A 70 -1.17 3.66 6.10
CA TYR A 70 -1.72 3.30 7.39
C TYR A 70 -0.86 2.22 8.04
N VAL A 71 -0.61 2.33 9.35
CA VAL A 71 0.21 1.38 10.10
C VAL A 71 -0.46 0.93 11.39
N MET A 72 -0.14 -0.28 11.81
CA MET A 72 -0.44 -0.82 13.14
C MET A 72 0.84 -1.08 13.91
N PHE A 73 0.82 -0.78 15.21
CA PHE A 73 1.92 -1.10 16.11
C PHE A 73 1.67 -2.41 16.85
N SER A 74 2.75 -3.07 17.25
CA SER A 74 2.69 -4.25 18.09
C SER A 74 2.01 -3.93 19.42
N PRO A 75 1.09 -4.79 19.90
CA PRO A 75 0.54 -4.66 21.24
C PRO A 75 1.55 -5.03 22.34
N THR A 76 2.67 -5.68 21.98
CA THR A 76 3.63 -6.25 22.93
C THR A 76 5.04 -5.69 22.81
N VAL A 77 5.40 -5.11 21.66
CA VAL A 77 6.72 -4.55 21.40
C VAL A 77 6.59 -3.05 21.12
N GLN A 78 7.16 -2.23 21.99
CA GLN A 78 7.06 -0.78 21.87
C GLN A 78 7.63 -0.27 20.54
N ASN A 79 6.87 0.58 19.85
CA ASN A 79 7.24 1.22 18.58
C ASN A 79 7.56 0.26 17.41
N GLU A 80 7.16 -1.01 17.48
CA GLU A 80 7.31 -1.94 16.36
C GLU A 80 6.10 -1.84 15.44
N VAL A 81 6.30 -1.45 14.18
CA VAL A 81 5.26 -1.48 13.15
C VAL A 81 5.09 -2.92 12.66
N ILE A 82 3.89 -3.49 12.85
CA ILE A 82 3.62 -4.91 12.54
C ILE A 82 2.86 -5.11 11.24
N ALA A 83 2.13 -4.08 10.78
CA ALA A 83 1.35 -4.14 9.57
C ALA A 83 1.24 -2.76 8.93
N ARG A 84 1.18 -2.76 7.59
CA ARG A 84 1.05 -1.56 6.77
C ARG A 84 -0.02 -1.81 5.72
N CYS A 85 -0.79 -0.78 5.41
CA CYS A 85 -1.61 -0.69 4.20
C CYS A 85 -1.30 0.63 3.51
N THR A 86 -1.26 0.66 2.19
CA THR A 86 -1.13 1.91 1.43
C THR A 86 -2.21 2.00 0.38
N ILE A 87 -2.78 3.19 0.24
CA ILE A 87 -3.73 3.55 -0.79
C ILE A 87 -3.11 4.72 -1.56
N ILE A 88 -2.82 4.51 -2.84
CA ILE A 88 -2.13 5.47 -3.71
C ILE A 88 -2.98 5.74 -4.94
N TYR A 89 -3.02 7.00 -5.37
CA TYR A 89 -3.68 7.36 -6.62
C TYR A 89 -2.93 6.73 -7.79
N ASP A 90 -3.64 6.05 -8.68
CA ASP A 90 -3.04 5.41 -9.86
C ASP A 90 -3.47 6.14 -11.13
N SER A 91 -4.78 6.21 -11.38
CA SER A 91 -5.30 6.63 -12.68
C SER A 91 -6.75 7.12 -12.60
N GLN A 92 -7.36 7.38 -13.76
CA GLN A 92 -8.81 7.55 -13.89
C GLN A 92 -9.39 6.36 -14.64
N LYS A 93 -10.50 5.82 -14.14
CA LYS A 93 -11.28 4.75 -14.78
C LYS A 93 -12.75 5.13 -14.71
N ASP A 94 -13.44 5.07 -15.84
CA ASP A 94 -14.87 5.42 -15.97
C ASP A 94 -15.21 6.81 -15.37
N GLY A 95 -14.35 7.79 -15.63
CA GLY A 95 -14.52 9.19 -15.22
C GLY A 95 -14.25 9.48 -13.74
N VAL A 96 -13.89 8.48 -12.92
CA VAL A 96 -13.57 8.65 -11.50
C VAL A 96 -12.13 8.25 -11.20
N GLY A 97 -11.59 8.73 -10.07
CA GLY A 97 -10.26 8.36 -9.61
C GLY A 97 -10.17 6.88 -9.24
N CYS A 98 -9.15 6.19 -9.72
CA CYS A 98 -8.80 4.82 -9.36
C CYS A 98 -7.58 4.85 -8.43
N TRP A 99 -7.69 4.17 -7.30
CA TRP A 99 -6.66 4.12 -6.26
C TRP A 99 -6.24 2.68 -6.04
N GLN A 100 -4.93 2.44 -6.09
CA GLN A 100 -4.39 1.13 -5.77
C GLN A 100 -4.23 0.96 -4.27
N ILE A 101 -4.61 -0.22 -3.77
CA ILE A 101 -4.43 -0.63 -2.39
C ILE A 101 -3.48 -1.81 -2.28
N ASP A 102 -2.53 -1.72 -1.34
CA ASP A 102 -1.64 -2.82 -0.95
C ASP A 102 -1.62 -3.01 0.57
N TRP A 103 -1.10 -4.15 1.03
CA TRP A 103 -0.84 -4.41 2.44
C TRP A 103 0.33 -5.35 2.66
N ALA A 104 0.95 -5.23 3.82
CA ALA A 104 1.98 -6.15 4.29
C ALA A 104 1.92 -6.33 5.80
N VAL A 105 2.39 -7.50 6.25
CA VAL A 105 2.52 -7.86 7.66
C VAL A 105 3.92 -8.38 7.91
N LEU A 106 4.51 -7.89 9.00
CA LEU A 106 5.82 -8.31 9.47
C LEU A 106 5.80 -9.82 9.73
N GLU A 107 6.82 -10.54 9.27
CA GLU A 107 6.76 -12.00 9.08
C GLU A 107 6.36 -12.77 10.34
N GLN A 108 6.95 -12.43 11.49
CA GLN A 108 6.66 -13.06 12.78
C GLN A 108 5.23 -12.81 13.30
N TYR A 109 4.48 -11.89 12.69
CA TYR A 109 3.09 -11.59 13.03
C TYR A 109 2.08 -12.22 12.04
N ARG A 110 2.53 -12.90 10.99
CA ARG A 110 1.63 -13.55 10.01
C ARG A 110 0.80 -14.67 10.63
N GLY A 111 -0.25 -15.10 9.93
CA GLY A 111 -1.17 -16.15 10.39
C GLY A 111 -2.20 -15.71 11.45
N LYS A 112 -2.21 -14.43 11.84
CA LYS A 112 -3.12 -13.87 12.87
C LYS A 112 -4.13 -12.86 12.32
N ASN A 113 -4.39 -12.91 11.00
CA ASN A 113 -5.31 -12.00 10.29
C ASN A 113 -4.97 -10.49 10.37
N TRP A 114 -3.74 -10.10 10.70
CA TRP A 114 -3.35 -8.69 10.73
C TRP A 114 -3.44 -8.02 9.36
N GLY A 115 -3.16 -8.74 8.27
CA GLY A 115 -3.23 -8.22 6.91
C GLY A 115 -4.64 -7.79 6.52
N GLY A 116 -5.63 -8.67 6.72
CA GLY A 116 -7.04 -8.33 6.50
C GLY A 116 -7.52 -7.24 7.47
N THR A 117 -7.03 -7.24 8.70
CA THR A 117 -7.40 -6.22 9.70
C THR A 117 -6.92 -4.83 9.29
N ILE A 118 -5.65 -4.66 8.92
CA ILE A 118 -5.13 -3.34 8.52
C ILE A 118 -5.76 -2.88 7.20
N ALA A 119 -5.92 -3.78 6.22
CA ALA A 119 -6.49 -3.42 4.92
C ALA A 119 -7.94 -2.94 5.07
N LYS A 120 -8.76 -3.66 5.87
CA LYS A 120 -10.14 -3.26 6.14
C LYS A 120 -10.23 -1.91 6.87
N LYS A 121 -9.43 -1.71 7.92
CA LYS A 121 -9.46 -0.47 8.70
C LYS A 121 -8.97 0.73 7.87
N ALA A 122 -7.88 0.54 7.11
CA ALA A 122 -7.34 1.56 6.22
C ALA A 122 -8.35 1.96 5.14
N LEU A 123 -9.00 0.99 4.48
CA LEU A 123 -10.03 1.25 3.49
C LEU A 123 -11.20 2.05 4.08
N THR A 124 -11.69 1.65 5.26
CA THR A 124 -12.78 2.37 5.93
C THR A 124 -12.39 3.81 6.31
N GLU A 125 -11.18 4.05 6.83
CA GLU A 125 -10.68 5.41 7.10
C GLU A 125 -10.60 6.24 5.82
N PHE A 126 -10.03 5.66 4.76
CA PHE A 126 -9.88 6.30 3.48
C PHE A 126 -11.24 6.69 2.89
N VAL A 127 -12.19 5.76 2.83
CA VAL A 127 -13.55 6.02 2.33
C VAL A 127 -14.21 7.15 3.12
N ASN A 128 -14.12 7.13 4.45
CA ASN A 128 -14.66 8.20 5.29
C ASN A 128 -14.03 9.58 5.01
N GLY A 129 -12.72 9.61 4.72
CA GLY A 129 -12.03 10.84 4.33
C GLY A 129 -12.41 11.33 2.92
N MET A 130 -12.65 10.41 1.99
CA MET A 130 -12.76 10.69 0.56
C MET A 130 -14.19 10.90 0.06
N GLN A 131 -15.21 10.36 0.74
CA GLN A 131 -16.61 10.51 0.35
C GLN A 131 -17.04 11.96 0.13
N ARG A 132 -16.50 12.91 0.90
CA ARG A 132 -16.81 14.34 0.74
C ARG A 132 -16.06 15.00 -0.41
N LEU A 133 -14.92 14.44 -0.80
CA LEU A 133 -14.03 14.99 -1.84
C LEU A 133 -14.39 14.48 -3.24
N TYR A 134 -14.99 13.29 -3.33
CA TYR A 134 -15.33 12.63 -4.59
C TYR A 134 -16.83 12.28 -4.60
N PRO A 135 -17.71 13.26 -4.86
CA PRO A 135 -19.16 13.05 -4.84
C PRO A 135 -19.64 12.10 -5.94
N ASP A 136 -18.92 12.00 -7.06
CA ASP A 136 -19.20 11.09 -8.17
C ASP A 136 -18.63 9.67 -7.94
N GLY A 137 -18.03 9.46 -6.77
CA GLY A 137 -17.42 8.20 -6.37
C GLY A 137 -15.94 8.06 -6.76
N PHE A 138 -15.39 6.91 -6.40
CA PHE A 138 -14.01 6.52 -6.74
C PHE A 138 -13.88 5.00 -6.76
N ILE A 139 -12.78 4.51 -7.29
CA ILE A 139 -12.49 3.08 -7.41
C ILE A 139 -11.30 2.74 -6.52
N ILE A 140 -11.39 1.60 -5.84
CA ILE A 140 -10.28 0.93 -5.17
C ILE A 140 -9.94 -0.34 -5.95
N GLU A 141 -8.66 -0.51 -6.27
CA GLU A 141 -8.14 -1.69 -6.96
C GLU A 141 -7.02 -2.35 -6.15
N ALA A 142 -7.12 -3.66 -5.93
CA ALA A 142 -5.98 -4.46 -5.47
C ALA A 142 -5.48 -5.33 -6.62
N ILE A 143 -4.17 -5.31 -6.87
CA ILE A 143 -3.50 -6.19 -7.82
C ILE A 143 -2.62 -7.16 -7.04
N VAL A 144 -2.90 -8.45 -7.18
CA VAL A 144 -2.22 -9.50 -6.41
C VAL A 144 -1.50 -10.46 -7.36
N ASP A 145 -0.25 -10.80 -7.04
CA ASP A 145 0.50 -11.81 -7.81
C ASP A 145 -0.22 -13.17 -7.80
N GLN A 146 -0.16 -13.90 -8.92
CA GLN A 146 -0.82 -15.21 -9.08
C GLN A 146 -0.55 -16.21 -7.94
N ASP A 147 0.66 -16.18 -7.38
CA ASP A 147 1.15 -17.14 -6.38
C ASP A 147 0.87 -16.70 -4.93
N ASN A 148 0.28 -15.50 -4.72
CA ASN A 148 0.04 -14.93 -3.39
C ASN A 148 -1.38 -15.25 -2.88
N GLU A 149 -1.61 -16.51 -2.54
CA GLU A 149 -2.90 -17.01 -2.05
C GLU A 149 -3.44 -16.29 -0.82
N ALA A 150 -2.54 -15.86 0.09
CA ALA A 150 -2.94 -15.15 1.28
C ALA A 150 -3.56 -13.79 0.95
N SER A 151 -2.97 -13.07 0.00
CA SER A 151 -3.48 -11.75 -0.41
C SER A 151 -4.69 -11.87 -1.32
N LYS A 152 -4.80 -12.91 -2.16
CA LYS A 152 -6.03 -13.17 -2.94
C LYS A 152 -7.24 -13.35 -2.03
N LYS A 153 -7.09 -14.09 -0.92
CA LYS A 153 -8.15 -14.24 0.10
C LYS A 153 -8.54 -12.92 0.75
N ILE A 154 -7.56 -12.07 1.09
CA ILE A 154 -7.82 -10.75 1.67
C ILE A 154 -8.53 -9.86 0.65
N ALA A 155 -8.02 -9.80 -0.59
CA ALA A 155 -8.56 -8.97 -1.66
C ALA A 155 -10.01 -9.36 -2.00
N SER A 156 -10.28 -10.66 -2.17
CA SER A 156 -11.64 -11.16 -2.44
C SER A 156 -12.60 -10.84 -1.28
N SER A 157 -12.17 -10.98 -0.03
CA SER A 157 -13.00 -10.63 1.12
C SER A 157 -13.21 -9.12 1.31
N LEU A 158 -12.27 -8.29 0.84
CA LEU A 158 -12.27 -6.84 1.07
C LEU A 158 -12.96 -6.08 -0.07
N ILE A 159 -12.74 -6.51 -1.31
CA ILE A 159 -13.07 -5.78 -2.54
C ILE A 159 -14.12 -6.55 -3.35
N GLY A 160 -14.02 -7.88 -3.45
CA GLY A 160 -15.03 -8.72 -4.08
C GLY A 160 -14.51 -9.46 -5.31
N ASP A 161 -15.09 -9.15 -6.47
CA ASP A 161 -14.91 -9.92 -7.71
C ASP A 161 -13.48 -9.85 -8.25
N GLU A 162 -13.07 -10.94 -8.89
CA GLU A 162 -11.71 -11.16 -9.41
C GLU A 162 -11.70 -11.12 -10.95
N GLU A 163 -10.70 -10.44 -11.50
CA GLU A 163 -10.32 -10.49 -12.91
C GLU A 163 -8.85 -10.90 -13.03
N ILE A 164 -8.56 -11.90 -13.86
CA ILE A 164 -7.18 -12.32 -14.13
C ILE A 164 -6.65 -11.55 -15.35
N VAL A 165 -5.60 -10.76 -15.14
CA VAL A 165 -5.01 -9.88 -16.15
C VAL A 165 -3.55 -10.26 -16.40
N LEU A 166 -3.11 -10.27 -17.66
CA LEU A 166 -1.70 -10.44 -17.99
C LEU A 166 -0.93 -9.15 -17.70
N ASN A 167 0.00 -9.18 -16.75
CA ASN A 167 0.96 -8.11 -16.57
C ASN A 167 2.02 -8.19 -17.67
N LYS A 168 1.91 -7.32 -18.67
CA LYS A 168 2.79 -7.29 -19.85
C LYS A 168 4.26 -7.03 -19.51
N SER A 169 4.56 -6.33 -18.41
CA SER A 169 5.94 -6.02 -18.05
C SER A 169 6.67 -7.21 -17.43
N THR A 170 5.94 -8.10 -16.75
CA THR A 170 6.50 -9.29 -16.09
C THR A 170 6.23 -10.58 -16.87
N GLY A 171 5.27 -10.57 -17.80
CA GLY A 171 4.80 -11.75 -18.51
C GLY A 171 4.02 -12.74 -17.63
N ARG A 172 3.61 -12.31 -16.42
CA ARG A 172 2.88 -13.14 -15.46
C ARG A 172 1.44 -12.65 -15.32
N ASN A 173 0.55 -13.57 -14.96
CA ASN A 173 -0.81 -13.19 -14.60
C ASN A 173 -0.82 -12.54 -13.22
N VAL A 174 -1.71 -11.56 -13.06
CA VAL A 174 -2.06 -10.93 -11.80
C VAL A 174 -3.57 -11.00 -11.62
N HIS A 175 -4.01 -11.03 -10.38
CA HIS A 175 -5.42 -11.06 -10.00
C HIS A 175 -5.80 -9.64 -9.57
N SER A 176 -6.61 -8.97 -10.39
CA SER A 176 -7.17 -7.66 -10.07
C SER A 176 -8.52 -7.83 -9.39
N TYR A 177 -8.75 -7.02 -8.35
CA TYR A 177 -10.02 -6.92 -7.64
C TYR A 177 -10.39 -5.45 -7.61
N LEU A 178 -11.64 -5.13 -7.96
CA LEU A 178 -12.09 -3.74 -8.10
C LEU A 178 -13.40 -3.50 -7.35
N LEU A 179 -13.45 -2.43 -6.56
CA LEU A 179 -14.65 -1.96 -5.88
C LEU A 179 -14.87 -0.47 -6.12
N ARG A 180 -16.09 -0.11 -6.53
CA ARG A 180 -16.53 1.27 -6.70
C ARG A 180 -17.27 1.74 -5.45
N PHE A 181 -16.94 2.95 -4.99
CA PHE A 181 -17.58 3.68 -3.90
C PHE A 181 -18.35 4.88 -4.43
#